data_AF-A0A7X3PSD1-F1
#
_entry.id   AF-A0A7X3PSD1-F1
#
_cell.length_a   1.000
_cell.length_b   1.000
_cell.length_c   1.000
_cell.angle_alpha   90.00
_cell.angle_beta   90.00
_cell.angle_gamma   90.00
#
_symmetry.space_group_name_H-M   'P 1'
#
loop_
_entity.id
_entity.type
_entity.pdbx_description
1 polymer ?
#
loop_
_entity_poly.entity_id
_entity_poly.type
_entity_poly.pdbx_seq_one_letter_code
_entity_poly.pdbx_strand_id
1 'polypeptide(L)' 'IWARAFDDAGNAQPFRQPWNPKGYLGNVIHRVPIAVSA' A
#
# COMPACT_ATOMS: atom_id res chain seq x y z
N ILE A 1 0.04 1.99 -11.42
CA ILE A 1 -0.25 0.58 -11.05
C ILE A 1 -0.17 0.39 -9.54
N TRP A 2 -0.92 -0.57 -8.98
CA TRP A 2 -0.88 -0.96 -7.56
C TRP A 2 -1.35 -2.42 -7.40
N ALA A 3 -0.99 -3.02 -6.27
CA ALA A 3 -1.46 -4.35 -5.85
C ALA A 3 -1.82 -4.32 -4.36
N ARG A 4 -2.84 -5.09 -3.96
CA ARG A 4 -3.30 -5.17 -2.58
C ARG A 4 -3.46 -6.63 -2.16
N ALA A 5 -2.69 -7.04 -1.17
CA ALA A 5 -2.78 -8.38 -0.59
C ALA A 5 -3.89 -8.47 0.46
N PHE A 6 -4.46 -9.68 0.56
CA PHE A 6 -5.33 -10.14 1.63
C PHE A 6 -4.71 -11.40 2.25
N ASP A 7 -4.82 -11.57 3.56
CA ASP A 7 -4.43 -12.81 4.24
C ASP A 7 -5.63 -13.76 4.43
N ASP A 8 -5.37 -14.95 4.97
CA ASP A 8 -6.38 -15.98 5.19
C ASP A 8 -7.44 -15.61 6.25
N ALA A 9 -7.15 -14.60 7.08
CA ALA A 9 -8.08 -14.03 8.05
C ALA A 9 -8.91 -12.87 7.48
N GLY A 10 -8.71 -12.52 6.20
CA GLY A 10 -9.42 -11.44 5.52
C GLY A 10 -8.86 -10.04 5.82
N ASN A 11 -7.72 -9.92 6.51
CA ASN A 11 -7.06 -8.64 6.67
C ASN A 11 -6.42 -8.22 5.35
N ALA A 12 -6.37 -6.92 5.12
CA ALA A 12 -5.80 -6.36 3.89
C ALA A 12 -4.93 -5.16 4.18
N GLN A 13 -4.00 -4.90 3.27
CA GLN A 13 -3.20 -3.68 3.30
C GLN A 13 -4.11 -2.43 3.31
N PRO A 14 -3.85 -1.43 4.17
CA PRO A 14 -4.64 -0.22 4.24
C PRO A 14 -4.40 0.72 3.03
N PHE A 15 -5.43 1.47 2.66
CA PHE A 15 -5.31 2.58 1.71
C PHE A 15 -4.59 3.79 2.30
N ARG A 16 -4.68 3.97 3.62
CA ARG A 16 -4.02 5.02 4.39
C ARG A 16 -3.67 4.49 5.77
N GLN A 17 -2.49 4.79 6.27
CA GLN A 17 -2.04 4.43 7.61
C GLN A 17 -1.72 5.69 8.41
N PRO A 18 -2.01 5.73 9.72
CA PRO A 18 -1.52 6.79 10.60
C PRO A 18 0.01 6.87 10.57
N TRP A 19 0.53 8.09 10.55
CA TRP A 19 1.97 8.30 10.61
C TRP A 19 2.50 8.03 12.02
N ASN A 20 3.74 7.52 12.12
CA ASN A 20 4.44 7.37 13.39
C ASN A 20 5.87 7.94 13.28
N PRO A 21 6.41 8.56 14.35
CA PRO A 21 7.71 9.24 14.33
C PRO A 21 8.91 8.41 13.91
N LYS A 22 8.85 7.08 14.07
CA LYS A 22 9.94 6.18 13.74
C LYS A 22 9.84 5.57 12.33
N GLY A 23 8.72 5.79 11.64
CA GLY A 23 8.50 5.27 10.29
C GLY A 23 8.27 3.75 10.21
N TYR A 24 7.81 3.12 11.29
CA TYR A 24 7.64 1.66 11.32
C TYR A 24 6.32 1.17 10.73
N LEU A 25 6.33 -0.12 10.37
CA LEU A 25 5.16 -0.90 9.91
C LEU A 25 4.48 -0.29 8.68
N GLY A 26 5.25 0.29 7.76
CA GLY A 26 4.71 0.78 6.50
C GLY A 26 4.12 -0.37 5.67
N ASN A 27 2.80 -0.56 5.75
CA ASN A 27 2.07 -1.57 4.98
C ASN A 27 0.94 -0.95 4.13
N VAL A 28 1.02 0.33 3.82
CA VAL A 28 0.08 0.93 2.86
C VAL A 28 0.27 0.31 1.48
N ILE A 29 -0.80 0.26 0.69
CA ILE A 29 -0.76 -0.17 -0.72
C ILE A 29 0.26 0.69 -1.48
N HIS A 30 1.30 0.06 -2.05
CA HIS A 30 2.28 0.76 -2.87
C HIS A 30 1.69 1.13 -4.23
N ARG A 31 1.83 2.40 -4.62
CA ARG A 31 1.31 2.94 -5.88
C ARG A 31 2.46 3.46 -6.72
N VAL A 32 2.64 2.88 -7.90
CA VAL A 32 3.68 3.27 -8.86
C VAL A 32 3.02 4.02 -10.01
N PRO A 33 3.30 5.33 -10.21
CA PRO A 33 2.80 6.06 -11.37
C PRO A 33 3.49 5.54 -12.64
N ILE A 34 2.77 5.57 -13.76
CA ILE A 34 3.34 5.27 -15.09
C ILE A 34 2.97 6.40 -16.05
N ALA A 35 3.90 6.71 -16.95
CA ALA A 35 3.63 7.52 -18.13
C ALA A 35 3.42 6.57 -19.32
N VAL A 36 2.47 6.90 -20.19
CA VAL A 36 2.19 6.11 -21.40
C VAL A 36 2.50 6.99 -22.61
N SER A 37 3.29 6.46 -23.55
CA SER A 37 3.55 7.07 -24.85
C SER A 37 2.71 6.39 -25.93
N ALA A 38 2.37 7.14 -26.99
CA ALA A 38 1.66 6.65 -28.16
C ALA A 38 2.54 5.76 -29.05
#